data_AF-A0A5K0VIP2-F1
#
_entry.id   AF-A0A5K0VIP2-F1
#
_cell.length_a   1.000
_cell.length_b   1.000
_cell.length_c   1.000
_cell.angle_alpha   90.00
_cell.angle_beta   90.00
_cell.angle_gamma   90.00
#
_symmetry.space_group_name_H-M   'P 1'
#
loop_
_entity.id
_entity.type
_entity.pdbx_description
1 polymer ?
#
loop_
_entity_poly.entity_id
_entity_poly.type
_entity_poly.pdbx_seq_one_letter_code
_entity_poly.pdbx_strand_id
1 'polypeptide(L)' 'VHRELAREAVRKSLVLLKNGKRGTKPVLPLDKKAPKILVAGTHADNLGYQCGGWTIQWQGVSGNNDTK' A
#
# COMPACT_ATOMS: atom_id res chain seq x y z
N VAL A 1 -19.12 -1.92 6.06
CA VAL A 1 -19.23 -1.43 7.45
C VAL A 1 -17.93 -1.58 8.26
N HIS A 2 -17.04 -2.54 7.95
CA HIS A 2 -15.78 -2.74 8.72
C HIS A 2 -14.50 -2.13 8.12
N ARG A 3 -14.61 -1.22 7.14
CA ARG A 3 -13.45 -0.70 6.40
C ARG A 3 -12.51 0.15 7.26
N GLU A 4 -13.03 0.90 8.23
CA GLU A 4 -12.17 1.71 9.11
C GLU A 4 -11.28 0.86 10.01
N LEU A 5 -11.83 -0.23 10.58
CA LEU A 5 -11.05 -1.20 11.35
C LEU A 5 -9.97 -1.87 10.48
N ALA A 6 -10.34 -2.26 9.24
CA ALA A 6 -9.38 -2.82 8.30
C ALA A 6 -8.26 -1.81 7.94
N ARG A 7 -8.60 -0.54 7.73
CA ARG A 7 -7.62 0.53 7.47
C ARG A 7 -6.66 0.73 8.65
N GLU A 8 -7.16 0.64 9.87
CA GLU A 8 -6.33 0.69 11.07
C GLU A 8 -5.38 -0.51 11.15
N ALA A 9 -5.88 -1.72 10.92
CA ALA A 9 -5.08 -2.94 10.92
C ALA A 9 -3.95 -2.88 9.88
N VAL A 10 -4.25 -2.42 8.65
CA VAL A 10 -3.25 -2.21 7.60
C VAL A 10 -2.13 -1.29 8.09
N ARG A 11 -2.47 -0.12 8.64
CA ARG A 11 -1.48 0.83 9.16
C ARG A 11 -0.61 0.24 10.27
N LYS A 12 -1.19 -0.58 11.16
CA LYS A 12 -0.47 -1.25 12.26
C LYS A 12 0.41 -2.41 11.79
N SER A 13 0.10 -3.04 10.65
CA SER A 13 0.86 -4.17 10.11
C SER A 13 2.17 -3.78 9.41
N LEU A 14 2.34 -2.51 9.03
CA LEU A 14 3.50 -2.05 8.28
C LEU A 14 4.77 -2.05 9.13
N VAL A 15 5.85 -2.65 8.59
CA VAL A 15 7.18 -2.66 9.22
C VAL A 15 8.12 -1.71 8.49
N LEU A 16 8.64 -0.70 9.21
CA LEU A 16 9.60 0.25 8.66
C LEU A 16 11.02 -0.35 8.65
N LEU A 17 11.45 -0.87 7.51
CA LEU A 17 12.77 -1.49 7.37
C LEU A 17 13.92 -0.48 7.18
N LYS A 18 13.64 0.70 6.60
CA LYS A 18 14.63 1.76 6.34
C LYS A 18 13.96 3.12 6.20
N ASN A 19 14.59 4.17 6.74
CA ASN A 19 14.09 5.55 6.64
C ASN A 19 15.20 6.56 6.34
N GLY A 20 15.81 6.46 5.15
CA GLY A 20 16.95 7.28 4.74
C GLY A 20 18.28 6.52 4.71
N LYS A 21 19.30 7.14 4.12
CA LYS A 21 20.69 6.65 4.18
C LYS A 21 21.37 7.21 5.43
N ARG A 22 22.45 6.55 5.88
CA ARG A 22 23.26 7.05 7.00
C ARG A 22 23.71 8.49 6.75
N GLY A 23 23.54 9.37 7.74
CA GLY A 23 23.89 10.80 7.63
C GLY A 23 22.91 11.67 6.84
N THR A 24 21.77 11.13 6.40
CA THR A 24 20.71 11.89 5.72
C THR A 24 19.50 12.10 6.64
N LYS A 25 18.69 13.12 6.34
CA LYS A 25 17.41 13.32 7.03
C LYS A 25 16.45 12.14 6.73
N PRO A 26 15.56 11.79 7.66
CA PRO A 26 14.51 10.80 7.41
C PRO A 26 13.64 11.19 6.21
N VAL A 27 13.24 10.20 5.42
CA VAL A 27 12.41 10.40 4.21
C VAL A 27 10.92 10.38 4.56
N LEU A 28 10.53 9.53 5.51
CA LEU A 28 9.16 9.41 5.99
C LEU A 28 8.99 10.13 7.34
N PRO A 29 7.86 10.83 7.57
CA PRO A 29 6.68 10.94 6.70
C PRO A 29 6.88 11.92 5.53
N LEU A 30 6.26 11.62 4.38
CA LEU A 30 6.26 12.51 3.21
C LEU A 30 5.40 13.75 3.46
N ASP A 31 5.81 14.88 2.87
CA ASP A 31 5.01 16.09 2.87
C ASP A 31 3.78 15.93 1.97
N LYS A 32 2.61 16.25 2.51
CA LYS A 32 1.34 16.21 1.79
C LYS A 32 1.17 17.37 0.80
N LYS A 33 1.98 18.44 0.91
CA LYS A 33 1.89 19.65 0.09
C LYS A 33 2.89 19.69 -1.06
N ALA A 34 3.45 18.55 -1.44
CA ALA A 34 4.35 18.47 -2.59
C ALA A 34 3.61 18.92 -3.88
N PRO A 35 4.24 19.74 -4.74
CA PRO A 35 3.60 20.27 -5.95
C PRO A 35 3.26 19.19 -6.98
N LYS A 36 4.03 18.11 -7.01
CA LYS A 36 3.79 16.95 -7.87
C LYS A 36 4.46 15.72 -7.25
N ILE A 37 3.78 14.58 -7.32
CA ILE A 37 4.29 13.29 -6.85
C ILE A 37 4.18 12.25 -7.97
N LEU A 38 5.06 11.25 -7.94
CA LEU A 38 5.00 10.07 -8.80
C LEU A 38 4.61 8.86 -7.96
N VAL A 39 3.63 8.10 -8.44
CA VAL A 39 3.31 6.77 -7.93
C VAL A 39 3.63 5.78 -9.04
N ALA A 40 4.47 4.79 -8.77
CA ALA A 40 4.97 3.85 -9.77
C ALA A 40 5.14 2.44 -9.18
N GLY A 41 5.25 1.45 -10.07
CA GLY A 41 5.38 0.03 -9.72
C GLY A 41 4.12 -0.77 -10.04
N THR A 42 4.29 -2.08 -10.31
CA THR A 42 3.20 -2.96 -10.80
C THR A 42 2.06 -3.17 -9.81
N HIS A 43 2.30 -2.93 -8.52
CA HIS A 43 1.33 -3.13 -7.44
C HIS A 43 0.64 -1.82 -6.99
N ALA A 44 1.06 -0.67 -7.56
CA ALA A 44 0.61 0.64 -7.12
C ALA A 44 -0.89 0.90 -7.38
N ASP A 45 -1.44 0.33 -8.45
CA ASP A 45 -2.86 0.42 -8.82
C ASP A 45 -3.40 -0.97 -9.21
N ASN A 46 -3.34 -1.90 -8.27
CA ASN A 46 -3.85 -3.27 -8.46
C ASN A 46 -4.35 -3.84 -7.13
N LEU A 47 -5.67 -3.84 -6.93
CA LEU A 47 -6.32 -4.30 -5.70
C LEU A 47 -6.16 -5.81 -5.52
N GLY A 48 -6.23 -6.59 -6.61
CA GLY A 48 -5.96 -8.03 -6.58
C GLY A 48 -4.57 -8.36 -6.01
N TYR A 49 -3.54 -7.64 -6.44
CA TYR A 49 -2.19 -7.83 -5.92
C TYR A 49 -2.01 -7.35 -4.48
N GLN A 50 -2.73 -6.31 -4.05
CA GLN A 50 -2.67 -5.83 -2.67
C GLN A 50 -3.38 -6.79 -1.70
N CYS A 51 -4.40 -7.51 -2.16
CA CYS A 51 -5.13 -8.48 -1.36
C CYS A 51 -4.50 -9.88 -1.37
N GLY A 52 -3.90 -10.29 -2.50
CA GLY A 52 -3.26 -11.59 -2.66
C GLY A 52 -4.23 -12.76 -2.81
N GLY A 53 -3.77 -13.96 -2.45
CA GLY A 53 -4.59 -15.18 -2.47
C GLY A 53 -5.78 -15.10 -1.52
N TRP A 54 -6.73 -16.03 -1.68
CA TRP A 54 -7.96 -16.10 -0.88
C TRP A 54 -8.83 -14.82 -0.91
N THR A 55 -8.66 -14.02 -1.95
CA THR A 55 -9.48 -12.84 -2.21
C THR A 55 -10.23 -13.06 -3.51
N ILE A 56 -11.55 -13.23 -3.43
CA ILE A 56 -12.46 -13.64 -4.52
C ILE A 56 -12.19 -15.07 -5.03
N GLN A 57 -10.96 -15.38 -5.45
CA GLN A 57 -10.52 -16.71 -5.87
C GLN A 57 -9.46 -17.28 -4.93
N TRP A 58 -9.28 -18.60 -4.95
CA TRP A 58 -8.30 -19.30 -4.13
C TRP A 58 -6.88 -18.74 -4.32
N GLN A 59 -6.44 -18.63 -5.58
CA GLN A 59 -5.12 -18.07 -5.93
C GLN A 59 -5.11 -16.54 -5.99
N GLY A 60 -6.25 -15.90 -5.70
CA GLY A 60 -6.45 -14.47 -5.92
C GLY A 60 -6.65 -14.13 -7.40
N VAL A 61 -6.72 -12.84 -7.68
CA VAL A 61 -6.93 -12.29 -9.03
C VAL A 61 -5.96 -11.12 -9.25
N SER A 62 -5.78 -10.73 -10.51
CA SER A 62 -5.04 -9.52 -10.87
C SER A 62 -5.99 -8.42 -11.32
N GLY A 63 -5.64 -7.16 -11.05
CA GLY A 63 -6.39 -5.99 -11.48
C GLY A 63 -7.48 -5.56 -10.50
N ASN A 64 -8.33 -4.64 -10.97
CA ASN A 64 -9.29 -3.91 -10.15
C ASN A 64 -10.76 -4.24 -10.47
N ASN A 65 -11.00 -5.08 -11.48
CA ASN A 65 -12.34 -5.32 -11.99
C ASN A 65 -13.08 -6.38 -11.17
N ASP A 66 -12.37 -7.40 -10.71
CA ASP A 66 -12.96 -8.56 -10.05
C ASP A 66 -12.99 -8.43 -8.51
N THR A 67 -12.34 -7.41 -7.95
CA THR A 67 -12.12 -7.21 -6.51
C THR A 67 -13.06 -6.19 -5.85
N LYS A 68 -14.21 -5.89 -6.49
CA LYS A 68 -15.18 -4.89 -6.01
C LYS A 68 -16.25 -5.45 -5.07
#